data_AF-B6UCI2-F1
#
_entry.id   AF-B6UCI2-F1
#
_cell.length_a   1.000
_cell.length_b   1.000
_cell.length_c   1.000
_cell.angle_alpha   90.00
_cell.angle_beta   90.00
_cell.angle_gamma   90.00
#
_symmetry.space_group_name_H-M   'P 1'
#
loop_
_entity.id
_entity.type
_entity.pdbx_description
1 polymer ?
#
loop_
_entity_poly.entity_id
_entity_poly.type
_entity_poly.pdbx_seq_one_letter_code
_entity_poly.pdbx_strand_id
1 'polypeptide(L)'
;MIGCAKPLAAPLQAWARPPSPAGRRLPPSFCAPDTSPALTRAVESPGQSQSDDAPPPRSGDAASSLAPRASSHLDRWSRSRALRSGHRPALNRAALSSASVSAPPVIKSPRPEDAAVAVEDGEDDDVCEAERDAAAGKAIYIVSDGTGWTAEHSVNAALGQFENCLADRGCAVNTHLFSLIDDMDRLIEVIKQAAKEGALVLYTLADPSMAEATKKACDFWGVPCTDVLRPTVEAIASHIGVAPSGIPRSSPSRNGRLSEDYFQRIDAIDFTIKQDDGALPQNLYRADIVLAGVSRTGKTPLSIYLAQKGYKVANVPIVMGVDLPKSLFEINQDKVFGLTINPAILQAIRKTRAKTLGFDGRQSNYAEMDHVRQELVHANQIFAQNPSWPVIAVTGKAIEETAAVILGILHDRKQKCSMPRISKRY
;
A
#
# COMPACT_ATOMS: atom_id res chain seq x y z
N MET A 1 -62.04 -46.41 2.69
CA MET A 1 -62.52 -46.89 1.39
C MET A 1 -61.93 -45.99 0.32
N ILE A 2 -61.18 -46.61 -0.62
CA ILE A 2 -60.85 -46.15 -1.99
C ILE A 2 -59.97 -44.88 -2.06
N GLY A 3 -58.78 -44.87 -2.66
CA GLY A 3 -58.06 -45.86 -3.45
C GLY A 3 -56.75 -45.28 -4.01
N CYS A 4 -55.77 -46.17 -4.20
CA CYS A 4 -54.47 -46.00 -4.84
C CYS A 4 -54.47 -45.29 -6.21
N ALA A 5 -53.33 -44.72 -6.63
CA ALA A 5 -52.43 -45.37 -7.61
C ALA A 5 -51.23 -44.50 -8.05
N LYS A 6 -50.05 -45.14 -8.08
CA LYS A 6 -48.86 -44.80 -8.88
C LYS A 6 -49.14 -45.01 -10.38
N PRO A 7 -48.23 -44.55 -11.26
CA PRO A 7 -47.35 -45.49 -11.98
C PRO A 7 -45.88 -45.03 -11.91
N LEU A 8 -44.84 -45.84 -11.66
CA LEU A 8 -44.25 -47.01 -12.35
C LEU A 8 -43.75 -46.73 -13.79
N ALA A 9 -42.54 -47.24 -14.02
CA ALA A 9 -41.50 -46.78 -14.95
C ALA A 9 -41.46 -47.55 -16.30
N ALA A 10 -40.63 -47.04 -17.24
CA ALA A 10 -39.78 -47.73 -18.26
C ALA A 10 -39.75 -46.97 -19.63
N PRO A 11 -38.82 -47.23 -20.57
CA PRO A 11 -37.37 -47.50 -20.47
C PRO A 11 -36.49 -46.82 -21.58
N LEU A 12 -35.16 -46.88 -21.36
CA LEU A 12 -34.00 -47.03 -22.29
C LEU A 12 -34.09 -46.62 -23.79
N GLN A 13 -33.13 -45.77 -24.22
CA GLN A 13 -32.25 -45.89 -25.41
C GLN A 13 -31.35 -44.62 -25.47
N ALA A 14 -30.06 -44.66 -25.13
CA ALA A 14 -28.92 -45.04 -25.96
C ALA A 14 -28.90 -44.36 -27.35
N TRP A 15 -28.00 -43.39 -27.56
CA TRP A 15 -27.30 -43.03 -28.82
C TRP A 15 -26.09 -42.14 -28.41
N ALA A 16 -24.87 -42.66 -28.41
CA ALA A 16 -23.95 -42.84 -29.55
C ALA A 16 -23.02 -41.62 -29.75
N ARG A 17 -21.73 -41.83 -29.41
CA ARG A 17 -20.59 -40.96 -29.73
C ARG A 17 -20.35 -40.90 -31.25
N PRO A 18 -19.88 -39.78 -31.82
CA PRO A 18 -19.22 -39.81 -33.12
C PRO A 18 -17.72 -40.18 -33.01
N PRO A 19 -17.12 -40.72 -34.08
CA PRO A 19 -15.85 -41.46 -34.01
C PRO A 19 -14.61 -40.62 -34.30
N SER A 20 -13.48 -41.06 -33.74
CA SER A 20 -12.13 -40.76 -34.24
C SER A 20 -11.81 -41.64 -35.47
N PRO A 21 -11.09 -41.14 -36.48
CA PRO A 21 -10.33 -41.98 -37.38
C PRO A 21 -8.86 -42.06 -36.92
N ALA A 22 -8.38 -43.27 -36.69
CA ALA A 22 -6.97 -43.58 -36.48
C ALA A 22 -6.43 -44.44 -37.62
N GLY A 23 -5.24 -44.08 -38.11
CA GLY A 23 -4.29 -45.00 -38.75
C GLY A 23 -3.84 -44.56 -40.15
N ARG A 24 -2.58 -44.71 -40.57
CA ARG A 24 -1.33 -45.21 -39.96
C ARG A 24 -0.20 -44.86 -40.96
N ARG A 25 0.93 -44.33 -40.45
CA ARG A 25 2.37 -44.60 -40.73
C ARG A 25 2.81 -44.84 -42.21
N LEU A 26 3.87 -44.19 -42.73
CA LEU A 26 5.31 -44.40 -42.42
C LEU A 26 6.22 -43.34 -43.14
N PRO A 27 7.52 -43.20 -42.76
CA PRO A 27 8.50 -42.13 -43.12
C PRO A 27 9.37 -42.52 -44.36
N PRO A 28 10.54 -41.92 -44.75
CA PRO A 28 11.44 -40.93 -44.09
C PRO A 28 12.11 -39.84 -45.00
N SER A 29 12.78 -38.86 -44.37
CA SER A 29 14.05 -38.21 -44.82
C SER A 29 14.32 -36.95 -43.95
N PHE A 30 15.17 -36.99 -42.92
CA PHE A 30 16.60 -36.61 -42.96
C PHE A 30 16.92 -35.35 -43.77
N CYS A 31 17.16 -34.24 -43.08
CA CYS A 31 18.31 -33.34 -43.29
C CYS A 31 18.43 -32.38 -42.09
N ALA A 32 19.57 -32.48 -41.39
CA ALA A 32 20.11 -31.47 -40.49
C ALA A 32 21.32 -30.80 -41.20
N PRO A 33 22.15 -30.01 -40.50
CA PRO A 33 22.01 -28.60 -40.19
C PRO A 33 23.03 -27.75 -40.97
N ASP A 34 22.72 -26.49 -41.29
CA ASP A 34 23.73 -25.58 -41.83
C ASP A 34 24.49 -24.85 -40.71
N THR A 35 25.78 -25.16 -40.68
CA THR A 35 26.86 -24.57 -39.91
C THR A 35 27.38 -23.28 -40.55
N SER A 36 27.50 -22.21 -39.74
CA SER A 36 28.62 -21.24 -39.56
C SER A 36 29.44 -20.73 -40.78
N PRO A 37 29.98 -19.48 -40.75
CA PRO A 37 31.13 -19.22 -39.89
C PRO A 37 31.11 -17.88 -39.12
N ALA A 38 31.64 -17.97 -37.91
CA ALA A 38 32.25 -16.85 -37.20
C ALA A 38 33.52 -16.39 -37.93
N LEU A 39 33.73 -15.08 -38.01
CA LEU A 39 35.02 -14.48 -38.31
C LEU A 39 35.54 -13.82 -37.04
N THR A 40 36.42 -14.54 -36.34
CA THR A 40 37.45 -13.95 -35.49
C THR A 40 38.67 -13.66 -36.36
N ARG A 41 39.19 -12.43 -36.32
CA ARG A 41 40.63 -12.22 -36.43
C ARG A 41 41.04 -11.07 -35.51
N ALA A 42 42.07 -11.39 -34.74
CA ALA A 42 42.69 -10.58 -33.72
C ALA A 42 43.88 -9.78 -34.29
N VAL A 43 44.40 -8.90 -33.43
CA VAL A 43 45.77 -8.35 -33.43
C VAL A 43 46.04 -7.25 -34.47
N GLU A 44 46.27 -6.01 -34.03
CA GLU A 44 47.62 -5.43 -33.82
C GLU A 44 47.53 -3.90 -33.55
N SER A 45 48.12 -3.45 -32.44
CA SER A 45 48.61 -2.07 -32.27
C SER A 45 50.07 -2.03 -32.72
N PRO A 46 50.55 -0.93 -33.33
CA PRO A 46 51.57 -0.09 -32.65
C PRO A 46 51.32 1.40 -32.96
N GLY A 47 51.57 2.39 -32.08
CA GLY A 47 52.84 2.83 -31.51
C GLY A 47 52.82 4.38 -31.55
N GLN A 48 52.77 5.05 -30.39
CA GLN A 48 53.86 5.88 -29.82
C GLN A 48 54.40 7.03 -30.69
N SER A 49 54.22 8.27 -30.21
CA SER A 49 55.27 9.28 -29.89
C SER A 49 54.58 10.64 -29.58
N GLN A 50 54.62 11.14 -28.33
CA GLN A 50 55.49 12.24 -27.82
C GLN A 50 55.19 13.59 -28.52
N SER A 51 55.01 14.74 -27.84
CA SER A 51 55.73 15.28 -26.68
C SER A 51 55.01 16.48 -26.03
N ASP A 52 55.11 16.56 -24.68
CA ASP A 52 55.53 17.69 -23.84
C ASP A 52 55.06 19.13 -24.14
N ASP A 53 54.39 19.77 -23.18
CA ASP A 53 55.02 20.71 -22.23
C ASP A 53 53.98 21.46 -21.37
N ALA A 54 54.25 21.56 -20.07
CA ALA A 54 53.63 22.49 -19.11
C ALA A 54 54.73 23.45 -18.62
N PRO A 55 54.44 24.71 -18.19
CA PRO A 55 54.13 24.94 -16.77
C PRO A 55 53.25 26.21 -16.47
N PRO A 56 52.92 26.49 -15.18
CA PRO A 56 51.90 27.46 -14.71
C PRO A 56 52.58 28.78 -14.24
N PRO A 57 52.06 29.64 -13.30
CA PRO A 57 50.74 29.80 -12.64
C PRO A 57 50.23 31.27 -12.66
N ARG A 58 49.07 31.58 -12.03
CA ARG A 58 48.87 32.82 -11.25
C ARG A 58 47.61 32.85 -10.39
N SER A 59 47.78 33.50 -9.25
CA SER A 59 46.95 33.66 -8.06
C SER A 59 45.90 34.78 -8.15
N GLY A 60 44.79 34.60 -7.43
CA GLY A 60 44.05 35.64 -6.72
C GLY A 60 43.08 36.50 -7.52
N ASP A 61 41.78 36.41 -7.22
CA ASP A 61 41.01 37.57 -6.77
C ASP A 61 39.65 37.18 -6.17
N ALA A 62 39.30 37.89 -5.11
CA ALA A 62 38.10 37.73 -4.32
C ALA A 62 36.85 38.21 -5.08
N ALA A 63 35.78 37.41 -5.07
CA ALA A 63 34.45 37.86 -5.50
C ALA A 63 33.41 37.55 -4.42
N SER A 64 32.83 38.63 -3.91
CA SER A 64 31.75 38.74 -2.94
C SER A 64 30.51 37.91 -3.31
N SER A 65 29.99 37.17 -2.34
CA SER A 65 28.72 36.46 -2.41
C SER A 65 27.52 37.42 -2.38
N LEU A 66 26.85 37.59 -3.51
CA LEU A 66 25.49 38.13 -3.57
C LEU A 66 24.50 36.97 -3.39
N ALA A 67 23.88 36.89 -2.21
CA ALA A 67 22.75 35.99 -1.96
C ALA A 67 21.54 36.42 -2.82
N PRO A 68 20.83 35.49 -3.49
CA PRO A 68 19.64 35.85 -4.25
C PRO A 68 18.50 36.18 -3.28
N ARG A 69 17.87 37.35 -3.46
CA ARG A 69 16.66 37.74 -2.75
C ARG A 69 15.55 36.71 -3.04
N ALA A 70 15.12 35.98 -2.02
CA ALA A 70 13.94 35.12 -2.10
C ALA A 70 12.69 35.97 -2.41
N SER A 71 11.88 35.55 -3.38
CA SER A 71 10.65 36.25 -3.77
C SER A 71 9.56 36.05 -2.71
N SER A 72 8.77 37.10 -2.45
CA SER A 72 7.66 37.12 -1.48
C SER A 72 6.60 36.02 -1.70
N HIS A 73 6.55 35.43 -2.91
CA HIS A 73 5.71 34.29 -3.24
C HIS A 73 6.19 32.98 -2.61
N LEU A 74 7.50 32.75 -2.51
CA LEU A 74 8.09 31.56 -1.90
C LEU A 74 7.85 31.54 -0.38
N ASP A 75 7.78 32.72 0.24
CA ASP A 75 7.44 32.90 1.66
C ASP A 75 5.95 32.65 1.96
N ARG A 76 5.06 32.91 1.01
CA ARG A 76 3.63 32.61 1.19
C ARG A 76 3.36 31.11 1.09
N TRP A 77 4.09 30.42 0.19
CA TRP A 77 4.12 28.96 0.19
C TRP A 77 4.80 28.44 1.46
N SER A 78 5.83 29.09 2.01
CA SER A 78 6.51 28.69 3.26
C SER A 78 5.62 28.75 4.50
N ARG A 79 4.81 29.80 4.62
CA ARG A 79 3.83 29.93 5.69
C ARG A 79 2.70 28.91 5.55
N SER A 80 2.30 28.62 4.31
CA SER A 80 1.39 27.51 4.00
C SER A 80 2.01 26.13 4.27
N ARG A 81 3.34 25.99 4.18
CA ARG A 81 4.14 24.79 4.52
C ARG A 81 4.17 24.54 6.03
N ALA A 82 4.41 25.56 6.86
CA ALA A 82 4.42 25.43 8.33
C ALA A 82 3.07 24.95 8.89
N LEU A 83 1.96 25.40 8.28
CA LEU A 83 0.60 24.94 8.63
C LEU A 83 0.30 23.50 8.17
N ARG A 84 1.14 22.91 7.31
CA ARG A 84 0.99 21.54 6.77
C ARG A 84 1.88 20.51 7.46
N SER A 85 3.13 20.84 7.79
CA SER A 85 4.12 19.89 8.31
C SER A 85 4.16 19.77 9.83
N GLY A 86 3.45 20.60 10.58
CA GLY A 86 3.50 20.57 12.05
C GLY A 86 4.87 20.95 12.64
N HIS A 87 5.78 21.51 11.83
CA HIS A 87 7.12 21.88 12.26
C HIS A 87 7.18 23.35 12.70
N ARG A 88 7.62 23.59 13.94
CA ARG A 88 7.91 24.95 14.44
C ARG A 88 9.16 25.49 13.75
N PRO A 89 9.18 26.73 13.22
CA PRO A 89 10.44 27.35 12.81
C PRO A 89 11.27 27.68 14.06
N ALA A 90 12.52 27.20 14.10
CA ALA A 90 13.48 27.58 15.11
C ALA A 90 13.77 29.09 14.99
N LEU A 91 13.50 29.83 16.05
CA LEU A 91 13.94 31.23 16.16
C LEU A 91 15.45 31.25 16.34
N ASN A 92 16.12 32.04 15.50
CA ASN A 92 17.56 32.33 15.56
C ASN A 92 17.98 32.70 16.98
N ARG A 93 18.78 31.85 17.62
CA ARG A 93 19.45 32.16 18.89
C ARG A 93 20.84 32.71 18.59
N ALA A 94 20.88 33.94 18.09
CA ALA A 94 22.08 34.77 18.03
C ALA A 94 21.88 35.97 18.97
N ALA A 95 21.85 35.70 20.27
CA ALA A 95 22.12 36.65 21.33
C ALA A 95 22.25 35.86 22.64
N LEU A 96 23.22 36.24 23.46
CA LEU A 96 23.53 35.74 24.82
C LEU A 96 24.55 34.60 24.87
N SER A 97 25.80 35.00 24.66
CA SER A 97 26.95 34.47 25.41
C SER A 97 26.86 34.97 26.87
N SER A 98 26.96 34.07 27.85
CA SER A 98 28.07 34.04 28.82
C SER A 98 27.77 33.14 30.04
N ALA A 99 28.75 32.27 30.33
CA ALA A 99 29.06 31.61 31.62
C ALA A 99 28.02 30.63 32.21
N SER A 100 28.32 29.51 32.86
CA SER A 100 29.48 28.66 33.20
C SER A 100 28.85 27.44 33.91
N VAL A 101 29.35 26.20 33.87
CA VAL A 101 30.22 25.58 34.91
C VAL A 101 30.18 24.03 34.73
N SER A 102 31.39 23.46 34.68
CA SER A 102 31.91 22.10 34.98
C SER A 102 31.07 20.80 34.96
N ALA A 103 31.67 19.77 34.35
CA ALA A 103 31.45 18.34 34.59
C ALA A 103 32.49 17.75 35.55
N PRO A 104 32.19 16.60 36.21
CA PRO A 104 33.19 15.56 36.48
C PRO A 104 32.65 14.10 36.29
N PRO A 105 33.49 13.04 36.35
CA PRO A 105 33.45 11.94 35.39
C PRO A 105 33.06 10.54 35.93
N VAL A 106 32.99 9.60 34.98
CA VAL A 106 32.83 8.13 35.10
C VAL A 106 34.10 7.48 35.67
N ILE A 107 33.99 6.37 36.44
CA ILE A 107 34.78 5.12 36.33
C ILE A 107 34.52 4.07 37.45
N LYS A 108 34.32 2.81 36.99
CA LYS A 108 34.58 1.45 37.56
C LYS A 108 33.68 0.79 38.63
N SER A 109 33.21 -0.40 38.24
CA SER A 109 32.70 -1.57 38.99
C SER A 109 33.77 -2.23 39.88
N PRO A 110 33.42 -3.06 40.91
CA PRO A 110 33.12 -4.50 40.71
C PRO A 110 32.10 -5.15 41.70
N ARG A 111 31.63 -6.37 41.37
CA ARG A 111 31.03 -7.42 42.25
C ARG A 111 32.18 -8.28 42.87
N PRO A 112 32.03 -9.13 43.92
CA PRO A 112 30.99 -10.19 44.01
C PRO A 112 30.61 -10.78 45.41
N GLU A 113 29.67 -11.76 45.41
CA GLU A 113 29.31 -12.84 46.40
C GLU A 113 28.78 -12.40 47.79
N ASP A 114 27.79 -13.01 48.46
CA ASP A 114 27.30 -14.39 48.50
C ASP A 114 25.93 -14.49 49.25
N ALA A 115 25.27 -15.66 49.15
CA ALA A 115 24.33 -16.28 50.10
C ALA A 115 22.77 -16.20 49.93
N ALA A 116 22.22 -17.40 49.66
CA ALA A 116 21.12 -18.09 50.35
C ALA A 116 19.63 -17.92 49.90
N VAL A 117 19.20 -18.91 49.11
CA VAL A 117 17.98 -19.76 49.20
C VAL A 117 16.75 -19.25 49.96
N ALA A 118 15.63 -19.09 49.23
CA ALA A 118 14.30 -19.50 49.67
C ALA A 118 13.44 -19.86 48.44
N VAL A 119 12.82 -21.04 48.52
CA VAL A 119 11.90 -21.61 47.53
C VAL A 119 10.50 -21.19 47.94
N GLU A 120 9.77 -20.50 47.06
CA GLU A 120 8.31 -20.39 47.15
C GLU A 120 7.74 -20.66 45.76
N ASP A 121 7.04 -21.79 45.66
CA ASP A 121 6.16 -22.13 44.54
C ASP A 121 4.97 -21.16 44.53
N GLY A 122 5.04 -20.18 43.64
CA GLY A 122 3.91 -19.33 43.27
C GLY A 122 3.79 -19.36 41.76
N GLU A 123 2.87 -20.19 41.24
CA GLU A 123 2.32 -20.02 39.89
C GLU A 123 1.48 -18.74 39.88
N ASP A 124 2.16 -17.59 39.84
CA ASP A 124 1.55 -16.33 39.45
C ASP A 124 1.47 -16.33 37.92
N ASP A 125 0.39 -16.90 37.40
CA ASP A 125 -0.10 -16.63 36.05
C ASP A 125 -0.48 -15.13 35.98
N ASP A 126 0.52 -14.29 35.72
CA ASP A 126 0.36 -12.87 35.36
C ASP A 126 -0.21 -12.80 33.94
N VAL A 127 -1.47 -13.19 33.83
CA VAL A 127 -2.30 -13.04 32.64
C VAL A 127 -2.47 -11.54 32.43
N CYS A 128 -1.78 -11.03 31.41
CA CYS A 128 -1.82 -9.62 31.05
C CYS A 128 -3.27 -9.11 30.95
N GLU A 129 -3.53 -7.88 31.39
CA GLU A 129 -4.85 -7.24 31.38
C GLU A 129 -5.56 -7.27 30.00
N ALA A 130 -4.82 -7.54 28.91
CA ALA A 130 -5.35 -7.74 27.56
C ALA A 130 -6.12 -9.05 27.35
N GLU A 131 -5.86 -10.11 28.14
CA GLU A 131 -6.55 -11.40 28.00
C GLU A 131 -7.90 -11.44 28.71
N ARG A 132 -8.14 -10.56 29.70
CA ARG A 132 -9.44 -10.49 30.41
C ARG A 132 -10.54 -9.83 29.58
N ASP A 133 -10.20 -8.88 28.70
CA ASP A 133 -11.14 -8.28 27.73
C ASP A 133 -11.32 -9.13 26.46
N ALA A 134 -10.42 -10.10 26.20
CA ALA A 134 -10.51 -11.00 25.05
C ALA A 134 -11.67 -12.01 25.15
N ALA A 135 -12.16 -12.29 26.36
CA ALA A 135 -13.22 -13.27 26.61
C ALA A 135 -14.63 -12.81 26.17
N ALA A 136 -14.84 -11.52 25.84
CA ALA A 136 -16.17 -10.96 25.59
C ALA A 136 -16.62 -10.94 24.11
N GLY A 137 -15.78 -11.39 23.16
CA GLY A 137 -16.06 -11.34 21.72
C GLY A 137 -15.78 -12.66 21.00
N LYS A 138 -16.46 -12.90 19.86
CA LYS A 138 -16.20 -14.08 19.03
C LYS A 138 -14.83 -13.92 18.34
N ALA A 139 -13.94 -14.89 18.52
CA ALA A 139 -12.61 -14.86 17.93
C ALA A 139 -12.59 -15.40 16.48
N ILE A 140 -11.79 -14.77 15.63
CA ILE A 140 -11.45 -15.21 14.28
C ILE A 140 -9.93 -15.29 14.18
N TYR A 141 -9.43 -16.49 13.94
CA TYR A 141 -8.03 -16.79 13.71
C TYR A 141 -7.73 -16.69 12.22
N ILE A 142 -6.73 -15.90 11.87
CA ILE A 142 -6.28 -15.67 10.51
C ILE A 142 -4.91 -16.31 10.37
N VAL A 143 -4.81 -17.43 9.65
CA VAL A 143 -3.61 -18.28 9.62
C VAL A 143 -2.99 -18.32 8.21
N SER A 144 -1.68 -18.10 8.10
CA SER A 144 -0.99 -18.09 6.81
C SER A 144 0.43 -18.63 6.90
N ASP A 145 0.84 -19.40 5.89
CA ASP A 145 2.24 -19.81 5.68
C ASP A 145 3.13 -18.65 5.18
N GLY A 146 2.52 -17.50 4.85
CA GLY A 146 3.18 -16.25 4.49
C GLY A 146 2.91 -15.15 5.52
N THR A 147 2.42 -14.00 5.03
CA THR A 147 2.23 -12.79 5.85
C THR A 147 0.82 -12.62 6.41
N GLY A 148 -0.16 -13.43 5.98
CA GLY A 148 -1.56 -13.30 6.39
C GLY A 148 -2.36 -12.11 5.84
N TRP A 149 -1.72 -11.06 5.31
CA TRP A 149 -2.38 -9.87 4.76
C TRP A 149 -3.50 -10.13 3.73
N THR A 150 -3.40 -11.18 2.90
CA THR A 150 -4.46 -11.51 1.94
C THR A 150 -5.73 -12.01 2.64
N ALA A 151 -5.56 -12.86 3.67
CA ALA A 151 -6.66 -13.33 4.47
C ALA A 151 -7.24 -12.18 5.31
N GLU A 152 -6.39 -11.41 5.98
CA GLU A 152 -6.80 -10.25 6.79
C GLU A 152 -7.57 -9.20 5.97
N HIS A 153 -7.14 -8.91 4.75
CA HIS A 153 -7.91 -8.04 3.84
C HIS A 153 -9.28 -8.63 3.47
N SER A 154 -9.35 -9.95 3.22
CA SER A 154 -10.60 -10.63 2.88
C SER A 154 -11.56 -10.67 4.08
N VAL A 155 -11.03 -10.86 5.30
CA VAL A 155 -11.80 -10.80 6.55
C VAL A 155 -12.35 -9.40 6.78
N ASN A 156 -11.52 -8.36 6.64
CA ASN A 156 -11.97 -6.97 6.78
C ASN A 156 -13.09 -6.63 5.77
N ALA A 157 -12.99 -7.10 4.53
CA ALA A 157 -14.05 -6.92 3.53
C ALA A 157 -15.34 -7.69 3.91
N ALA A 158 -15.22 -8.92 4.43
CA ALA A 158 -16.37 -9.71 4.86
C ALA A 158 -17.06 -9.12 6.10
N LEU A 159 -16.30 -8.54 7.04
CA LEU A 159 -16.84 -7.86 8.23
C LEU A 159 -17.70 -6.65 7.87
N GLY A 160 -17.47 -6.03 6.71
CA GLY A 160 -18.34 -4.99 6.14
C GLY A 160 -19.81 -5.42 5.98
N GLN A 161 -20.08 -6.72 5.83
CA GLN A 161 -21.46 -7.24 5.76
C GLN A 161 -22.19 -7.21 7.11
N PHE A 162 -21.48 -6.95 8.21
CA PHE A 162 -22.00 -6.95 9.57
C PHE A 162 -21.87 -5.58 10.27
N GLU A 163 -21.63 -4.50 9.51
CA GLU A 163 -21.38 -3.14 10.03
C GLU A 163 -22.44 -2.68 11.05
N ASN A 164 -23.72 -2.88 10.76
CA ASN A 164 -24.80 -2.45 11.66
C ASN A 164 -24.74 -3.19 13.01
N CYS A 165 -24.46 -4.49 12.98
CA CYS A 165 -24.37 -5.31 14.20
C CYS A 165 -23.13 -4.97 15.03
N LEU A 166 -22.01 -4.66 14.36
CA LEU A 166 -20.77 -4.22 15.01
C LEU A 166 -20.91 -2.80 15.59
N ALA A 167 -21.62 -1.90 14.90
CA ALA A 167 -21.83 -0.52 15.33
C ALA A 167 -22.60 -0.43 16.66
N ASP A 168 -23.68 -1.21 16.79
CA ASP A 168 -24.49 -1.27 18.00
C ASP A 168 -23.88 -2.19 19.08
N ARG A 169 -22.70 -2.77 18.82
CA ARG A 169 -22.04 -3.80 19.65
C ARG A 169 -22.94 -5.01 19.94
N GLY A 170 -23.94 -5.27 19.09
CA GLY A 170 -24.78 -6.47 19.16
C GLY A 170 -23.99 -7.76 18.85
N CYS A 171 -22.89 -7.61 18.11
CA CYS A 171 -21.83 -8.60 17.98
C CYS A 171 -20.47 -7.93 18.15
N ALA A 172 -19.52 -8.65 18.76
CA ALA A 172 -18.13 -8.23 18.87
C ALA A 172 -17.24 -9.34 18.29
N VAL A 173 -16.24 -8.94 17.51
CA VAL A 173 -15.32 -9.85 16.82
C VAL A 173 -13.89 -9.44 17.11
N ASN A 174 -13.06 -10.43 17.46
CA ASN A 174 -11.62 -10.25 17.67
C ASN A 174 -10.87 -11.02 16.58
N THR A 175 -9.94 -10.37 15.88
CA THR A 175 -9.11 -11.01 14.85
C THR A 175 -7.70 -11.26 15.36
N HIS A 176 -7.21 -12.49 15.23
CA HIS A 176 -5.87 -12.89 15.65
C HIS A 176 -5.07 -13.37 14.44
N LEU A 177 -3.98 -12.68 14.10
CA LEU A 177 -3.18 -12.95 12.91
C LEU A 177 -1.96 -13.83 13.24
N PHE A 178 -1.92 -15.03 12.66
CA PHE A 178 -0.82 -15.98 12.76
C PHE A 178 -0.10 -16.07 11.40
N SER A 179 1.05 -15.40 11.33
CA SER A 179 1.91 -15.40 10.14
C SER A 179 3.01 -16.44 10.24
N LEU A 180 3.57 -16.84 9.09
CA LEU A 180 4.68 -17.80 8.99
C LEU A 180 4.38 -19.14 9.69
N ILE A 181 3.18 -19.66 9.45
CA ILE A 181 2.78 -21.01 9.89
C ILE A 181 3.05 -21.98 8.74
N ASP A 182 4.33 -22.34 8.58
CA ASP A 182 4.84 -23.16 7.48
C ASP A 182 5.31 -24.57 7.91
N ASP A 183 5.08 -24.95 9.16
CA ASP A 183 5.34 -26.28 9.71
C ASP A 183 4.12 -26.87 10.45
N MET A 184 4.11 -28.20 10.55
CA MET A 184 2.99 -28.97 11.11
C MET A 184 2.81 -28.78 12.62
N ASP A 185 3.90 -28.63 13.37
CA ASP A 185 3.83 -28.55 14.83
C ASP A 185 3.15 -27.25 15.25
N ARG A 186 3.60 -26.12 14.68
CA ARG A 186 2.99 -24.80 14.90
C ARG A 186 1.55 -24.75 14.41
N LEU A 187 1.24 -25.37 13.27
CA LEU A 187 -0.13 -25.45 12.77
C LEU A 187 -1.05 -26.13 13.79
N ILE A 188 -0.63 -27.27 14.34
CA ILE A 188 -1.41 -28.02 15.32
C ILE A 188 -1.57 -27.23 16.62
N GLU A 189 -0.53 -26.54 17.09
CA GLU A 189 -0.61 -25.66 18.26
C GLU A 189 -1.63 -24.53 18.08
N VAL A 190 -1.61 -23.85 16.93
CA VAL A 190 -2.57 -22.77 16.62
C VAL A 190 -4.00 -23.30 16.59
N ILE A 191 -4.25 -24.47 16.00
CA ILE A 191 -5.59 -25.06 15.95
C ILE A 191 -6.06 -25.50 17.35
N LYS A 192 -5.17 -26.06 18.16
CA LYS A 192 -5.47 -26.39 19.57
C LYS A 192 -5.86 -25.14 20.35
N GLN A 193 -5.15 -24.04 20.15
CA GLN A 193 -5.46 -22.77 20.82
C GLN A 193 -6.80 -22.19 20.33
N ALA A 194 -7.05 -22.23 19.01
CA ALA A 194 -8.33 -21.84 18.44
C ALA A 194 -9.50 -22.64 19.02
N ALA A 195 -9.31 -23.93 19.30
CA ALA A 195 -10.30 -24.78 19.94
C ALA A 195 -10.59 -24.36 21.39
N LYS A 196 -9.55 -24.04 22.17
CA LYS A 196 -9.69 -23.54 23.55
C LYS A 196 -10.46 -22.23 23.60
N GLU A 197 -10.24 -21.35 22.63
CA GLU A 197 -10.88 -20.03 22.53
C GLU A 197 -12.22 -20.04 21.78
N GLY A 198 -12.63 -21.17 21.20
CA GLY A 198 -13.86 -21.28 20.41
C GLY A 198 -13.84 -20.40 19.15
N ALA A 199 -12.67 -20.26 18.51
CA ALA A 199 -12.44 -19.35 17.40
C ALA A 199 -12.76 -19.97 16.02
N LEU A 200 -13.14 -19.14 15.05
CA LEU A 200 -13.21 -19.51 13.63
C LEU A 200 -11.83 -19.43 12.98
N VAL A 201 -11.39 -20.46 12.25
CA VAL A 201 -10.09 -20.46 11.55
C VAL A 201 -10.23 -20.16 10.07
N LEU A 202 -9.80 -18.98 9.64
CA LEU A 202 -9.69 -18.58 8.24
C LEU A 202 -8.23 -18.64 7.82
N TYR A 203 -7.91 -19.41 6.78
CA TYR A 203 -6.51 -19.70 6.47
C TYR A 203 -6.17 -19.60 4.98
N THR A 204 -4.88 -19.37 4.71
CA THR A 204 -4.27 -19.42 3.37
C THR A 204 -3.00 -20.26 3.44
N LEU A 205 -3.05 -21.46 2.87
CA LEU A 205 -1.92 -22.39 2.85
C LEU A 205 -1.70 -22.88 1.41
N ALA A 206 -0.50 -22.63 0.89
CA ALA A 206 -0.09 -22.99 -0.46
C ALA A 206 0.15 -24.50 -0.60
N ASP A 207 0.74 -25.13 0.41
CA ASP A 207 0.94 -26.57 0.42
C ASP A 207 -0.40 -27.30 0.61
N PRO A 208 -0.83 -28.16 -0.34
CA PRO A 208 -2.07 -28.92 -0.20
C PRO A 208 -2.07 -29.83 1.04
N SER A 209 -0.92 -30.37 1.43
CA SER A 209 -0.85 -31.30 2.58
C SER A 209 -1.12 -30.59 3.90
N MET A 210 -0.51 -29.41 4.10
CA MET A 210 -0.78 -28.53 5.24
C MET A 210 -2.25 -28.15 5.35
N ALA A 211 -2.90 -27.78 4.25
CA ALA A 211 -4.30 -27.39 4.30
C ALA A 211 -5.27 -28.57 4.53
N GLU A 212 -4.93 -29.76 4.02
CA GLU A 212 -5.68 -30.97 4.36
C GLU A 212 -5.53 -31.29 5.85
N ALA A 213 -4.31 -31.15 6.39
CA ALA A 213 -4.05 -31.29 7.81
C ALA A 213 -4.82 -30.25 8.64
N THR A 214 -4.89 -28.98 8.21
CA THR A 214 -5.71 -27.95 8.86
C THR A 214 -7.16 -28.39 8.96
N LYS A 215 -7.75 -28.81 7.83
CA LYS A 215 -9.15 -29.24 7.80
C LYS A 215 -9.41 -30.44 8.71
N LYS A 216 -8.52 -31.45 8.68
CA LYS A 216 -8.62 -32.66 9.53
C LYS A 216 -8.45 -32.33 11.02
N ALA A 217 -7.50 -31.48 11.36
CA ALA A 217 -7.27 -31.06 12.74
C ALA A 217 -8.44 -30.22 13.26
N CYS A 218 -8.95 -29.27 12.47
CA CYS A 218 -10.14 -28.51 12.83
C CYS A 218 -11.37 -29.41 13.02
N ASP A 219 -11.59 -30.41 12.15
CA ASP A 219 -12.66 -31.39 12.30
C ASP A 219 -12.51 -32.21 13.60
N PHE A 220 -11.29 -32.69 13.88
CA PHE A 220 -10.99 -33.43 15.11
C PHE A 220 -11.23 -32.62 16.39
N TRP A 221 -10.86 -31.33 16.39
CA TRP A 221 -11.05 -30.42 17.53
C TRP A 221 -12.42 -29.73 17.55
N GLY A 222 -13.31 -29.99 16.58
CA GLY A 222 -14.63 -29.37 16.51
C GLY A 222 -14.61 -27.87 16.19
N VAL A 223 -13.59 -27.39 15.49
CA VAL A 223 -13.36 -25.98 15.16
C VAL A 223 -13.82 -25.68 13.74
N PRO A 224 -14.65 -24.65 13.50
CA PRO A 224 -15.00 -24.27 12.14
C PRO A 224 -13.79 -23.67 11.41
N CYS A 225 -13.58 -24.06 10.16
CA CYS A 225 -12.47 -23.57 9.35
C CYS A 225 -12.84 -23.34 7.89
N THR A 226 -12.13 -22.44 7.20
CA THR A 226 -12.30 -22.19 5.76
C THR A 226 -10.99 -21.75 5.10
N ASP A 227 -10.64 -22.39 3.99
CA ASP A 227 -9.57 -21.92 3.09
C ASP A 227 -10.10 -20.77 2.22
N VAL A 228 -9.58 -19.57 2.45
CA VAL A 228 -10.12 -18.36 1.79
C VAL A 228 -9.62 -18.16 0.36
N LEU A 229 -8.54 -18.85 -0.05
CA LEU A 229 -7.84 -18.55 -1.30
C LEU A 229 -7.80 -19.72 -2.28
N ARG A 230 -7.89 -20.98 -1.80
CA ARG A 230 -7.87 -22.17 -2.65
C ARG A 230 -8.90 -22.15 -3.79
N PRO A 231 -10.18 -21.77 -3.58
CA PRO A 231 -11.15 -21.71 -4.69
C PRO A 231 -10.68 -20.78 -5.81
N THR A 232 -10.09 -19.64 -5.47
CA THR A 232 -9.53 -18.67 -6.43
C THR A 232 -8.31 -19.24 -7.15
N VAL A 233 -7.42 -19.94 -6.44
CA VAL A 233 -6.23 -20.57 -7.02
C VAL A 233 -6.61 -21.67 -8.01
N GLU A 234 -7.58 -22.53 -7.68
CA GLU A 234 -8.06 -23.61 -8.55
C GLU A 234 -8.78 -23.06 -9.79
N ALA A 235 -9.58 -22.00 -9.65
CA ALA A 235 -10.20 -21.30 -10.78
C ALA A 235 -9.14 -20.72 -11.73
N ILE A 236 -8.07 -20.11 -11.20
CA ILE A 236 -6.96 -19.61 -12.03
C ILE A 236 -6.20 -20.76 -12.69
N ALA A 237 -5.91 -21.84 -11.95
CA ALA A 237 -5.18 -23.00 -12.44
C ALA A 237 -5.90 -23.69 -13.61
N SER A 238 -7.23 -23.88 -13.49
CA SER A 238 -8.06 -24.42 -14.55
C SER A 238 -8.15 -23.50 -15.76
N HIS A 239 -8.23 -22.18 -15.55
CA HIS A 239 -8.28 -21.20 -16.64
C HIS A 239 -6.96 -21.09 -17.42
N ILE A 240 -5.81 -21.12 -16.73
CA ILE A 240 -4.48 -21.01 -17.37
C ILE A 240 -3.94 -22.37 -17.84
N GLY A 241 -4.52 -23.48 -17.39
CA GLY A 241 -4.10 -24.83 -17.76
C GLY A 241 -2.80 -25.29 -17.09
N VAL A 242 -2.45 -24.73 -15.91
CA VAL A 242 -1.22 -25.06 -15.17
C VAL A 242 -1.56 -25.32 -13.72
N ALA A 243 -1.03 -26.43 -13.18
CA ALA A 243 -1.22 -26.79 -11.77
C ALA A 243 -0.54 -25.77 -10.83
N PRO A 244 -1.13 -25.47 -9.65
CA PRO A 244 -0.49 -24.61 -8.67
C PRO A 244 0.86 -25.17 -8.21
N SER A 245 1.81 -24.29 -7.89
CA SER A 245 3.14 -24.72 -7.45
C SER A 245 3.16 -25.46 -6.12
N GLY A 246 2.15 -25.29 -5.26
CA GLY A 246 2.15 -25.84 -3.89
C GLY A 246 3.17 -25.22 -2.93
N ILE A 247 3.97 -24.24 -3.38
CA ILE A 247 5.09 -23.69 -2.62
C ILE A 247 4.75 -22.31 -2.05
N PRO A 248 4.84 -22.10 -0.72
CA PRO A 248 4.59 -20.81 -0.09
C PRO A 248 5.67 -19.78 -0.45
N ARG A 249 5.35 -18.49 -0.26
CA ARG A 249 6.33 -17.41 -0.51
C ARG A 249 7.49 -17.42 0.48
N SER A 250 7.30 -17.97 1.68
CA SER A 250 8.32 -18.10 2.72
C SER A 250 9.38 -19.16 2.37
N SER A 251 9.08 -20.06 1.42
CA SER A 251 9.99 -21.13 1.01
C SER A 251 11.32 -20.57 0.48
N PRO A 252 12.48 -21.12 0.90
CA PRO A 252 13.79 -20.72 0.42
C PRO A 252 13.93 -20.74 -1.11
N SER A 253 13.21 -21.65 -1.78
CA SER A 253 13.21 -21.81 -3.24
C SER A 253 12.66 -20.60 -4.03
N ARG A 254 11.89 -19.72 -3.36
CA ARG A 254 11.24 -18.55 -3.98
C ARG A 254 11.72 -17.21 -3.43
N ASN A 255 12.61 -17.21 -2.46
CA ASN A 255 13.12 -15.99 -1.84
C ASN A 255 14.01 -15.20 -2.82
N GLY A 256 13.80 -13.88 -2.90
CA GLY A 256 14.70 -12.94 -3.59
C GLY A 256 14.34 -12.52 -5.02
N ARG A 257 13.30 -13.08 -5.65
CA ARG A 257 12.85 -12.61 -6.99
C ARG A 257 11.78 -11.53 -6.87
N LEU A 258 12.21 -10.28 -6.70
CA LEU A 258 11.32 -9.12 -6.79
C LEU A 258 11.09 -8.74 -8.25
N SER A 259 9.86 -8.36 -8.59
CA SER A 259 9.47 -7.99 -9.95
C SER A 259 9.84 -6.54 -10.29
N GLU A 260 9.92 -6.22 -11.58
CA GLU A 260 10.05 -4.84 -12.04
C GLU A 260 8.91 -3.95 -11.51
N ASP A 261 7.69 -4.49 -11.45
CA ASP A 261 6.53 -3.81 -10.87
C ASP A 261 6.72 -3.44 -9.39
N TYR A 262 7.50 -4.22 -8.63
CA TYR A 262 7.85 -3.86 -7.26
C TYR A 262 8.76 -2.62 -7.24
N PHE A 263 9.83 -2.61 -8.04
CA PHE A 263 10.76 -1.47 -8.10
C PHE A 263 10.08 -0.21 -8.63
N GLN A 264 9.21 -0.33 -9.63
CA GLN A 264 8.38 0.78 -10.11
C GLN A 264 7.53 1.42 -8.99
N ARG A 265 6.96 0.60 -8.09
CA ARG A 265 6.20 1.11 -6.94
C ARG A 265 7.09 1.84 -5.95
N ILE A 266 8.31 1.36 -5.70
CA ILE A 266 9.27 2.05 -4.82
C ILE A 266 9.60 3.43 -5.40
N ASP A 267 9.89 3.51 -6.69
CA ASP A 267 10.16 4.79 -7.38
C ASP A 267 8.96 5.74 -7.34
N ALA A 268 7.74 5.20 -7.47
CA ALA A 268 6.51 5.98 -7.37
C ALA A 268 6.30 6.54 -5.95
N ILE A 269 6.56 5.74 -4.92
CA ILE A 269 6.49 6.15 -3.52
C ILE A 269 7.52 7.25 -3.23
N ASP A 270 8.79 7.03 -3.62
CA ASP A 270 9.87 8.00 -3.42
C ASP A 270 9.56 9.34 -4.10
N PHE A 271 9.11 9.30 -5.37
CA PHE A 271 8.68 10.49 -6.09
C PHE A 271 7.57 11.24 -5.36
N THR A 272 6.57 10.51 -4.86
CA THR A 272 5.36 11.12 -4.28
C THR A 272 5.64 11.73 -2.91
N ILE A 273 6.41 11.06 -2.06
CA ILE A 273 6.80 11.58 -0.73
C ILE A 273 7.60 12.88 -0.89
N LYS A 274 8.57 12.92 -1.81
CA LYS A 274 9.37 14.11 -2.10
C LYS A 274 8.55 15.31 -2.59
N GLN A 275 7.35 15.07 -3.11
CA GLN A 275 6.51 16.06 -3.77
C GLN A 275 5.40 16.63 -2.86
N ASP A 276 5.06 15.96 -1.75
CA ASP A 276 3.96 16.40 -0.87
C ASP A 276 4.25 17.75 -0.16
N ASP A 277 5.54 18.08 0.04
CA ASP A 277 5.99 19.27 0.76
C ASP A 277 6.19 20.55 -0.09
N GLY A 278 5.90 20.47 -1.39
CA GLY A 278 5.97 21.63 -2.29
C GLY A 278 6.27 21.20 -3.71
N ALA A 279 5.24 21.21 -4.56
CA ALA A 279 5.38 20.78 -5.94
C ALA A 279 6.36 21.66 -6.71
N LEU A 280 7.53 21.11 -7.07
CA LEU A 280 8.38 21.71 -8.09
C LEU A 280 7.62 21.69 -9.43
N PRO A 281 7.60 22.80 -10.20
CA PRO A 281 6.92 22.86 -11.50
C PRO A 281 7.29 21.71 -12.45
N GLN A 282 8.54 21.28 -12.42
CA GLN A 282 9.08 20.18 -13.24
C GLN A 282 8.45 18.82 -12.91
N ASN A 283 8.07 18.59 -11.66
CA ASN A 283 7.52 17.31 -11.23
C ASN A 283 6.07 17.13 -11.71
N LEU A 284 5.34 18.21 -12.04
CA LEU A 284 4.02 18.08 -12.68
C LEU A 284 4.12 17.40 -14.06
N TYR A 285 5.20 17.63 -14.79
CA TYR A 285 5.45 16.97 -16.08
C TYR A 285 5.71 15.47 -15.91
N ARG A 286 6.44 15.08 -14.86
CA ARG A 286 6.84 13.69 -14.57
C ARG A 286 5.77 12.85 -13.85
N ALA A 287 4.79 13.50 -13.23
CA ALA A 287 3.73 12.80 -12.50
C ALA A 287 2.78 12.04 -13.44
N ASP A 288 2.34 10.86 -13.04
CA ASP A 288 1.28 10.09 -13.69
C ASP A 288 -0.11 10.63 -13.35
N ILE A 289 -0.27 11.16 -12.12
CA ILE A 289 -1.52 11.69 -11.56
C ILE A 289 -1.21 13.01 -10.85
N VAL A 290 -2.05 14.03 -11.06
CA VAL A 290 -1.96 15.31 -10.36
C VAL A 290 -3.26 15.53 -9.57
N LEU A 291 -3.14 15.71 -8.25
CA LEU A 291 -4.28 15.96 -7.36
C LEU A 291 -4.36 17.44 -7.00
N ALA A 292 -5.40 18.12 -7.46
CA ALA A 292 -5.67 19.52 -7.18
C ALA A 292 -6.82 19.68 -6.18
N GLY A 293 -6.65 20.44 -5.10
CA GLY A 293 -7.77 20.69 -4.19
C GLY A 293 -7.40 21.47 -2.93
N VAL A 294 -8.42 21.88 -2.17
CA VAL A 294 -8.25 22.67 -0.94
C VAL A 294 -7.53 21.92 0.17
N SER A 295 -6.97 22.62 1.15
CA SER A 295 -6.28 21.95 2.27
C SER A 295 -7.25 21.02 3.01
N ARG A 296 -6.80 19.79 3.34
CA ARG A 296 -7.54 18.71 4.03
C ARG A 296 -8.61 17.94 3.24
N THR A 297 -8.51 17.91 1.91
CA THR A 297 -9.28 16.99 1.04
C THR A 297 -8.68 15.57 0.96
N GLY A 298 -7.85 15.14 1.91
CA GLY A 298 -7.24 13.81 1.87
C GLY A 298 -6.15 13.57 0.80
N LYS A 299 -5.57 14.64 0.21
CA LYS A 299 -4.52 14.53 -0.82
C LYS A 299 -3.34 13.65 -0.41
N THR A 300 -2.70 13.92 0.72
CA THR A 300 -1.49 13.21 1.15
C THR A 300 -1.71 11.70 1.33
N PRO A 301 -2.75 11.24 2.09
CA PRO A 301 -3.05 9.80 2.15
C PRO A 301 -3.37 9.19 0.79
N LEU A 302 -4.17 9.89 -0.03
CA LEU A 302 -4.56 9.41 -1.35
C LEU A 302 -3.39 9.28 -2.33
N SER A 303 -2.48 10.26 -2.34
CA SER A 303 -1.29 10.22 -3.18
C SER A 303 -0.37 9.08 -2.80
N ILE A 304 -0.17 8.83 -1.50
CA ILE A 304 0.66 7.71 -1.03
C ILE A 304 0.01 6.37 -1.41
N TYR A 305 -1.31 6.23 -1.23
CA TYR A 305 -2.03 5.02 -1.62
C TYR A 305 -1.90 4.73 -3.12
N LEU A 306 -2.08 5.75 -3.97
CA LEU A 306 -1.89 5.64 -5.42
C LEU A 306 -0.43 5.29 -5.77
N ALA A 307 0.54 5.83 -5.04
CA ALA A 307 1.96 5.50 -5.22
C ALA A 307 2.28 4.05 -4.88
N GLN A 308 1.65 3.47 -3.85
CA GLN A 308 1.75 2.04 -3.54
C GLN A 308 1.18 1.14 -4.66
N LYS A 309 0.28 1.68 -5.50
CA LYS A 309 -0.21 1.02 -6.73
C LYS A 309 0.69 1.26 -7.95
N GLY A 310 1.77 2.04 -7.82
CA GLY A 310 2.77 2.26 -8.86
C GLY A 310 2.69 3.59 -9.61
N TYR A 311 1.87 4.56 -9.15
CA TYR A 311 1.69 5.84 -9.84
C TYR A 311 2.46 6.97 -9.18
N LYS A 312 3.22 7.74 -9.97
CA LYS A 312 3.87 8.96 -9.50
C LYS A 312 2.83 10.05 -9.30
N VAL A 313 2.57 10.47 -8.07
CA VAL A 313 1.51 11.45 -7.78
C VAL A 313 2.11 12.79 -7.37
N ALA A 314 1.56 13.88 -7.92
CA ALA A 314 1.88 15.24 -7.49
C ALA A 314 0.67 15.96 -6.89
N ASN A 315 0.86 16.55 -5.72
CA ASN A 315 -0.19 17.27 -5.00
C ASN A 315 -0.09 18.78 -5.26
N VAL A 316 -1.16 19.38 -5.79
CA VAL A 316 -1.26 20.82 -6.02
C VAL A 316 -2.31 21.42 -5.09
N PRO A 317 -1.90 22.17 -4.07
CA PRO A 317 -2.85 22.79 -3.18
C PRO A 317 -3.51 24.02 -3.81
N ILE A 318 -4.84 24.08 -3.70
CA ILE A 318 -5.60 25.30 -3.99
C ILE A 318 -5.72 26.09 -2.68
N VAL A 319 -5.24 27.33 -2.68
CA VAL A 319 -5.30 28.25 -1.54
C VAL A 319 -5.66 29.64 -2.06
N MET A 320 -6.57 30.34 -1.39
CA MET A 320 -6.96 31.69 -1.80
C MET A 320 -5.78 32.67 -1.76
N GLY A 321 -5.67 33.51 -2.78
CA GLY A 321 -4.61 34.52 -2.92
C GLY A 321 -3.23 33.94 -3.27
N VAL A 322 -3.13 32.66 -3.56
CA VAL A 322 -1.91 32.03 -4.07
C VAL A 322 -2.18 31.50 -5.47
N ASP A 323 -1.48 32.06 -6.45
CA ASP A 323 -1.62 31.63 -7.84
C ASP A 323 -1.14 30.18 -8.00
N LEU A 324 -1.86 29.43 -8.82
CA LEU A 324 -1.47 28.09 -9.23
C LEU A 324 -0.27 28.17 -10.18
N PRO A 325 0.65 27.20 -10.13
CA PRO A 325 1.80 27.20 -11.03
C PRO A 325 1.33 27.06 -12.49
N LYS A 326 1.87 27.89 -13.40
CA LYS A 326 1.52 27.86 -14.84
C LYS A 326 1.67 26.46 -15.44
N SER A 327 2.69 25.73 -15.02
CA SER A 327 2.94 24.36 -15.46
C SER A 327 1.79 23.40 -15.18
N LEU A 328 0.90 23.67 -14.23
CA LEU A 328 -0.32 22.87 -14.02
C LEU A 328 -1.24 22.87 -15.25
N PHE A 329 -1.30 23.99 -15.95
CA PHE A 329 -2.17 24.18 -17.12
C PHE A 329 -1.47 23.81 -18.44
N GLU A 330 -0.13 23.69 -18.41
CA GLU A 330 0.69 23.34 -19.58
C GLU A 330 0.91 21.83 -19.73
N ILE A 331 0.81 21.06 -18.64
CA ILE A 331 0.92 19.60 -18.70
C ILE A 331 -0.29 18.96 -19.40
N ASN A 332 -0.20 17.65 -19.69
CA ASN A 332 -1.37 16.89 -20.11
C ASN A 332 -2.49 17.03 -19.07
N GLN A 333 -3.63 17.59 -19.49
CA GLN A 333 -4.78 17.88 -18.63
C GLN A 333 -5.59 16.62 -18.27
N ASP A 334 -5.41 15.51 -18.99
CA ASP A 334 -6.14 14.25 -18.75
C ASP A 334 -5.74 13.55 -17.45
N LYS A 335 -4.57 13.90 -16.89
CA LYS A 335 -4.05 13.36 -15.63
C LYS A 335 -4.29 14.26 -14.41
N VAL A 336 -5.00 15.38 -14.57
CA VAL A 336 -5.32 16.29 -13.46
C VAL A 336 -6.71 15.96 -12.90
N PHE A 337 -6.78 15.81 -11.57
CA PHE A 337 -8.00 15.47 -10.84
C PHE A 337 -8.26 16.49 -9.75
N GLY A 338 -9.44 17.11 -9.79
CA GLY A 338 -9.93 17.99 -8.74
C GLY A 338 -10.50 17.19 -7.57
N LEU A 339 -10.21 17.61 -6.34
CA LEU A 339 -10.78 17.05 -5.11
C LEU A 339 -11.55 18.13 -4.38
N THR A 340 -12.82 17.83 -4.07
CA THR A 340 -13.72 18.73 -3.32
C THR A 340 -14.34 18.00 -2.14
N ILE A 341 -14.76 18.76 -1.13
CA ILE A 341 -15.25 18.23 0.15
C ILE A 341 -16.42 19.07 0.66
N ASN A 342 -17.32 18.42 1.39
CA ASN A 342 -18.41 19.10 2.07
C ASN A 342 -17.86 20.12 3.09
N PRO A 343 -18.38 21.37 3.09
CA PRO A 343 -17.86 22.44 3.93
C PRO A 343 -17.95 22.15 5.43
N ALA A 344 -19.02 21.50 5.91
CA ALA A 344 -19.20 21.20 7.32
C ALA A 344 -18.17 20.18 7.82
N ILE A 345 -17.92 19.13 7.03
CA ILE A 345 -16.93 18.10 7.36
C ILE A 345 -15.51 18.67 7.27
N LEU A 346 -15.22 19.48 6.25
CA LEU A 346 -13.94 20.17 6.14
C LEU A 346 -13.67 21.06 7.35
N GLN A 347 -14.67 21.81 7.82
CA GLN A 347 -14.55 22.63 9.01
C GLN A 347 -14.23 21.78 10.24
N ALA A 348 -14.95 20.67 10.44
CA ALA A 348 -14.71 19.76 11.56
C ALA A 348 -13.27 19.23 11.57
N ILE A 349 -12.77 18.77 10.42
CA ILE A 349 -11.38 18.28 10.26
C ILE A 349 -10.38 19.39 10.60
N ARG A 350 -10.61 20.62 10.13
CA ARG A 350 -9.72 21.76 10.40
C ARG A 350 -9.75 22.20 11.86
N LYS A 351 -10.91 22.19 12.51
CA LYS A 351 -11.06 22.44 13.95
C LYS A 351 -10.29 21.42 14.77
N THR A 352 -10.45 20.12 14.48
CA THR A 352 -9.70 19.05 15.17
C THR A 352 -8.19 19.23 14.98
N ARG A 353 -7.73 19.49 13.74
CA ARG A 353 -6.31 19.77 13.49
C ARG A 353 -5.79 20.96 14.29
N ALA A 354 -6.52 22.08 14.29
CA ALA A 354 -6.08 23.31 14.95
C ALA A 354 -5.88 23.07 16.46
N LYS A 355 -6.79 22.33 17.09
CA LYS A 355 -6.66 21.89 18.49
C LYS A 355 -5.42 21.02 18.71
N THR A 356 -5.19 20.00 17.89
CA THR A 356 -4.01 19.12 18.01
C THR A 356 -2.68 19.88 17.90
N LEU A 357 -2.65 20.98 17.13
CA LEU A 357 -1.46 21.81 16.94
C LEU A 357 -1.27 22.87 18.03
N GLY A 358 -2.11 22.89 19.07
CA GLY A 358 -2.04 23.86 20.17
C GLY A 358 -2.39 25.29 19.74
N PHE A 359 -3.13 25.45 18.63
CA PHE A 359 -3.73 26.73 18.25
C PHE A 359 -5.06 26.90 18.98
N ASP A 360 -5.01 26.89 20.31
CA ASP A 360 -6.18 27.21 21.13
C ASP A 360 -6.34 28.73 21.14
N GLY A 361 -7.36 29.24 20.43
CA GLY A 361 -7.80 30.63 20.58
C GLY A 361 -7.06 31.71 19.79
N ARG A 362 -6.06 31.40 18.96
CA ARG A 362 -5.60 32.38 17.94
C ARG A 362 -6.54 32.31 16.75
N GLN A 363 -7.25 33.42 16.48
CA GLN A 363 -8.10 33.67 15.32
C GLN A 363 -7.39 33.32 14.01
N SER A 364 -7.41 32.05 13.64
CA SER A 364 -7.00 31.62 12.32
C SER A 364 -8.31 31.38 11.57
N ASN A 365 -8.65 32.29 10.66
CA ASN A 365 -9.81 32.17 9.77
C ASN A 365 -9.84 30.82 9.02
N TYR A 366 -8.73 30.07 9.01
CA TYR A 366 -8.58 28.73 8.43
C TYR A 366 -9.74 27.76 8.70
N ALA A 367 -10.29 27.76 9.92
CA ALA A 367 -11.36 26.86 10.34
C ALA A 367 -12.73 27.56 10.50
N GLU A 368 -12.84 28.84 10.17
CA GLU A 368 -14.13 29.53 10.15
C GLU A 368 -14.95 29.12 8.93
N MET A 369 -16.27 28.97 9.12
CA MET A 369 -17.14 28.46 8.06
C MET A 369 -17.11 29.33 6.81
N ASP A 370 -17.10 30.65 6.97
CA ASP A 370 -17.18 31.56 5.83
C ASP A 370 -15.91 31.53 5.00
N HIS A 371 -14.74 31.49 5.64
CA HIS A 371 -13.47 31.28 4.96
C HIS A 371 -13.40 29.92 4.26
N VAL A 372 -13.87 28.84 4.90
CA VAL A 372 -13.95 27.50 4.27
C VAL A 372 -14.85 27.52 3.03
N ARG A 373 -16.01 28.18 3.12
CA ARG A 373 -16.92 28.34 1.97
C ARG A 373 -16.28 29.13 0.85
N GLN A 374 -15.64 30.26 1.16
CA GLN A 374 -14.94 31.09 0.18
C GLN A 374 -13.82 30.28 -0.54
N GLU A 375 -13.04 29.50 0.21
CA GLU A 375 -11.97 28.67 -0.36
C GLU A 375 -12.52 27.59 -1.30
N LEU A 376 -13.65 26.96 -0.94
CA LEU A 376 -14.33 25.98 -1.80
C LEU A 376 -14.95 26.64 -3.04
N VAL A 377 -15.55 27.82 -2.93
CA VAL A 377 -16.07 28.58 -4.07
C VAL A 377 -14.91 28.92 -5.03
N HIS A 378 -13.80 29.41 -4.51
CA HIS A 378 -12.60 29.70 -5.30
C HIS A 378 -12.06 28.44 -6.00
N ALA A 379 -12.01 27.30 -5.30
CA ALA A 379 -11.60 26.03 -5.91
C ALA A 379 -12.56 25.59 -7.03
N ASN A 380 -13.87 25.72 -6.82
CA ASN A 380 -14.87 25.38 -7.83
C ASN A 380 -14.80 26.30 -9.05
N GLN A 381 -14.43 27.58 -8.89
CA GLN A 381 -14.19 28.48 -10.03
C GLN A 381 -12.99 28.01 -10.88
N ILE A 382 -11.90 27.59 -10.24
CA ILE A 382 -10.76 26.99 -10.94
C ILE A 382 -11.18 25.73 -11.69
N PHE A 383 -11.97 24.86 -11.06
CA PHE A 383 -12.46 23.65 -11.71
C PHE A 383 -13.42 23.96 -12.87
N ALA A 384 -14.27 24.98 -12.76
CA ALA A 384 -15.16 25.41 -13.83
C ALA A 384 -14.39 25.94 -15.06
N GLN A 385 -13.24 26.58 -14.84
CA GLN A 385 -12.34 27.01 -15.92
C GLN A 385 -11.62 25.85 -16.61
N ASN A 386 -11.59 24.66 -15.98
CA ASN A 386 -10.88 23.47 -16.45
C ASN A 386 -11.84 22.26 -16.54
N PRO A 387 -12.81 22.27 -17.49
CA PRO A 387 -13.90 21.29 -17.54
C PRO A 387 -13.44 19.85 -17.83
N SER A 388 -12.22 19.65 -18.33
CA SER A 388 -11.64 18.31 -18.55
C SER A 388 -11.21 17.61 -17.26
N TRP A 389 -11.04 18.35 -16.16
CA TRP A 389 -10.61 17.80 -14.88
C TRP A 389 -11.79 17.15 -14.16
N PRO A 390 -11.74 15.83 -13.87
CA PRO A 390 -12.75 15.21 -13.03
C PRO A 390 -12.68 15.81 -11.63
N VAL A 391 -13.83 16.27 -11.10
CA VAL A 391 -13.93 16.80 -9.74
C VAL A 391 -14.60 15.77 -8.85
N ILE A 392 -13.82 15.18 -7.94
CA ILE A 392 -14.26 14.07 -7.09
C ILE A 392 -14.59 14.62 -5.71
N ALA A 393 -15.84 14.41 -5.29
CA ALA A 393 -16.26 14.64 -3.91
C ALA A 393 -15.72 13.50 -3.02
N VAL A 394 -14.88 13.85 -2.04
CA VAL A 394 -14.20 12.89 -1.13
C VAL A 394 -14.91 12.72 0.22
N THR A 395 -16.07 13.32 0.38
CA THR A 395 -16.78 13.35 1.67
C THR A 395 -17.35 11.98 1.99
N GLY A 396 -17.00 11.42 3.16
CA GLY A 396 -17.50 10.12 3.60
C GLY A 396 -17.02 8.93 2.76
N LYS A 397 -16.03 9.14 1.87
CA LYS A 397 -15.43 8.08 1.05
C LYS A 397 -14.11 7.64 1.63
N ALA A 398 -13.84 6.35 1.54
CA ALA A 398 -12.53 5.81 1.84
C ALA A 398 -11.49 6.25 0.80
N ILE A 399 -10.21 6.14 1.17
CA ILE A 399 -9.11 6.50 0.27
C ILE A 399 -9.06 5.54 -0.91
N GLU A 400 -9.30 4.26 -0.65
CA GLU A 400 -9.37 3.15 -1.60
C GLU A 400 -10.43 3.39 -2.67
N GLU A 401 -11.63 3.82 -2.26
CA GLU A 401 -12.74 4.13 -3.17
C GLU A 401 -12.41 5.32 -4.07
N THR A 402 -11.86 6.38 -3.49
CA THR A 402 -11.46 7.58 -4.24
C THR A 402 -10.34 7.24 -5.24
N ALA A 403 -9.38 6.41 -4.83
CA ALA A 403 -8.32 5.93 -5.71
C ALA A 403 -8.87 5.08 -6.86
N ALA A 404 -9.84 4.20 -6.60
CA ALA A 404 -10.48 3.39 -7.63
C ALA A 404 -11.18 4.24 -8.69
N VAL A 405 -11.89 5.31 -8.30
CA VAL A 405 -12.51 6.26 -9.22
C VAL A 405 -11.46 6.94 -10.11
N ILE A 406 -10.38 7.46 -9.50
CA ILE A 406 -9.28 8.12 -10.24
C ILE A 406 -8.64 7.16 -11.24
N LEU A 407 -8.30 5.94 -10.80
CA LEU A 407 -7.65 4.95 -11.65
C LEU A 407 -8.56 4.46 -12.78
N GLY A 408 -9.86 4.31 -12.52
CA GLY A 408 -10.84 3.98 -13.55
C GLY A 408 -10.87 5.01 -14.67
N ILE A 409 -10.99 6.29 -14.32
CA ILE A 409 -10.98 7.39 -15.29
C ILE A 409 -9.62 7.49 -16.01
N LEU A 410 -8.51 7.36 -15.28
CA LEU A 410 -7.17 7.44 -15.86
C LEU A 410 -6.93 6.35 -16.90
N HIS A 411 -7.30 5.10 -16.59
CA HIS A 411 -7.13 3.97 -17.51
C HIS A 411 -8.05 4.04 -18.70
N ASP A 412 -9.31 4.45 -18.51
CA ASP A 412 -10.26 4.67 -19.61
C ASP A 412 -9.73 5.71 -20.62
N ARG A 413 -9.16 6.80 -20.11
CA ARG A 413 -8.52 7.83 -20.95
C ARG A 413 -7.25 7.32 -21.65
N LYS A 414 -6.37 6.62 -20.92
CA LYS A 414 -5.11 6.09 -21.46
C LYS A 414 -5.34 5.02 -22.54
N GLN A 415 -6.38 4.20 -22.40
CA GLN A 415 -6.71 3.13 -23.32
C GLN A 415 -8.21 3.12 -23.60
N LYS A 416 -8.63 3.84 -24.64
CA LYS A 416 -10.02 3.84 -25.10
C LYS A 416 -10.46 2.43 -25.47
N CYS A 417 -11.29 1.83 -24.63
CA CYS A 417 -11.85 0.49 -24.82
C CYS A 417 -13.37 0.58 -24.94
N SER A 418 -13.99 -0.41 -25.58
CA SER A 418 -15.46 -0.53 -25.61
C SER A 418 -16.06 -0.71 -24.21
N MET A 419 -15.29 -1.28 -23.29
CA MET A 419 -15.65 -1.44 -21.88
C MET A 419 -14.52 -0.87 -21.00
N PRO A 420 -14.79 0.17 -20.19
CA PRO A 420 -13.78 0.80 -19.34
C PRO A 420 -13.36 -0.16 -18.23
N ARG A 421 -12.04 -0.34 -18.06
CA ARG A 421 -11.47 -1.24 -17.04
C ARG A 421 -10.02 -0.89 -16.73
N ILE A 422 -9.57 -1.25 -15.52
CA ILE A 422 -8.16 -1.19 -15.14
C ILE A 422 -7.50 -2.50 -15.55
N SER A 423 -6.43 -2.44 -16.33
CA SER A 423 -5.75 -3.64 -16.85
C SER A 423 -4.29 -3.70 -16.41
N LYS A 424 -3.79 -4.92 -16.15
CA LYS A 424 -2.39 -5.16 -15.82
C LYS A 424 -1.91 -6.46 -16.47
N ARG A 425 -0.70 -6.43 -17.03
CA ARG A 425 -0.03 -7.61 -17.57
C ARG A 425 0.86 -8.23 -16.49
N TYR A 426 0.85 -9.56 -16.41
CA TYR A 426 1.67 -10.36 -15.50
C TYR A 426 2.69 -11.17 -16.30
#